data_AF-A0A2A4ERC7-F1
#
_entry.id   AF-A0A2A4ERC7-F1
#
_cell.length_a   1.000
_cell.length_b   1.000
_cell.length_c   1.000
_cell.angle_alpha   90.00
_cell.angle_beta   90.00
_cell.angle_gamma   90.00
#
_symmetry.space_group_name_H-M   'P 1'
#
loop_
_entity.id
_entity.type
_entity.pdbx_description
1 polymer ?
#
loop_
_entity_poly.entity_id
_entity_poly.type
_entity_poly.pdbx_seq_one_letter_code
_entity_poly.pdbx_strand_id
1 'polypeptide(L)'
;MTNRDIDALIEVLQLYAEHRLSDVARGADTPALAALMVEKFGEGIARATRVLGVEGSDELRREIDRLVREVDPHYPTHLQYRFEARPAGLAINGAAH
;
A
#
# COMPACT_ATOMS: atom_id res chain seq x y z
N MET A 1 -9.71 -14.58 -16.96
CA MET A 1 -8.71 -14.80 -15.90
C MET A 1 -9.39 -15.52 -14.75
N THR A 2 -8.74 -16.53 -14.17
CA THR A 2 -9.31 -17.42 -13.13
C THR A 2 -8.90 -16.93 -11.74
N ASN A 3 -9.49 -17.48 -10.66
CA ASN A 3 -9.16 -17.14 -9.26
C ASN A 3 -7.64 -17.18 -8.97
N ARG A 4 -6.89 -18.07 -9.65
CA ARG A 4 -5.41 -18.14 -9.59
C ARG A 4 -4.68 -16.85 -9.97
N ASP A 5 -5.27 -16.01 -10.82
CA ASP A 5 -4.64 -14.76 -11.23
C ASP A 5 -4.69 -13.71 -10.11
N ILE A 6 -5.73 -13.74 -9.27
CA ILE A 6 -5.80 -12.87 -8.07
C ILE A 6 -4.82 -13.35 -7.01
N ASP A 7 -4.74 -14.66 -6.77
CA ASP A 7 -3.78 -15.24 -5.83
C ASP A 7 -2.35 -14.85 -6.20
N ALA A 8 -1.98 -14.95 -7.48
CA ALA A 8 -0.66 -14.54 -7.96
C ALA A 8 -0.40 -13.03 -7.76
N LEU A 9 -1.41 -12.18 -7.94
CA LEU A 9 -1.28 -10.74 -7.68
C LEU A 9 -1.14 -10.45 -6.18
N ILE A 10 -1.81 -11.21 -5.32
CA ILE A 10 -1.67 -11.14 -3.87
C ILE A 10 -0.25 -11.53 -3.46
N GLU A 11 0.31 -12.61 -4.00
CA GLU A 11 1.70 -13.02 -3.73
C GLU A 11 2.70 -11.91 -4.13
N VAL A 12 2.48 -11.25 -5.27
CA VAL A 12 3.30 -10.11 -5.69
C VAL A 12 3.20 -8.93 -4.72
N LEU A 13 2.00 -8.64 -4.20
CA LEU A 13 1.80 -7.58 -3.21
C LEU A 13 2.48 -7.90 -1.87
N GLN A 14 2.37 -9.15 -1.41
CA GLN A 14 3.00 -9.62 -0.19
C GLN A 14 4.52 -9.49 -0.28
N LEU A 15 5.13 -10.00 -1.36
CA LEU A 15 6.56 -9.88 -1.59
C LEU A 15 7.03 -8.41 -1.65
N TYR A 16 6.24 -7.54 -2.29
CA TYR A 16 6.55 -6.11 -2.31
C TYR A 16 6.51 -5.49 -0.91
N ALA A 17 5.50 -5.83 -0.10
CA ALA A 17 5.38 -5.35 1.28
C ALA A 17 6.51 -5.89 2.19
N GLU A 18 6.91 -7.16 2.04
CA GLU A 18 8.03 -7.75 2.76
C GLU A 18 9.34 -7.00 2.51
N HIS A 19 9.63 -6.64 1.26
CA HIS A 19 10.80 -5.82 0.94
C HIS A 19 10.72 -4.43 1.59
N ARG A 20 9.53 -3.82 1.63
CA ARG A 20 9.33 -2.53 2.32
C ARG A 20 9.51 -2.63 3.83
N LEU A 21 9.02 -3.71 4.45
CA LEU A 21 9.28 -4.00 5.86
C LEU A 21 10.78 -4.18 6.14
N SER A 22 11.49 -4.88 5.25
CA SER A 22 12.95 -5.03 5.35
C SER A 22 13.67 -3.68 5.26
N ASP A 23 13.23 -2.80 4.35
CA ASP A 23 13.75 -1.44 4.21
C ASP A 23 13.51 -0.58 5.46
N VAL A 24 12.33 -0.71 6.08
CA VAL A 24 12.01 -0.06 7.37
C VAL A 24 12.90 -0.62 8.48
N ALA A 25 13.03 -1.94 8.59
CA ALA A 25 13.80 -2.59 9.64
C ALA A 25 15.30 -2.21 9.61
N ARG A 26 15.86 -1.99 8.41
CA ARG A 26 17.24 -1.52 8.22
C ARG A 26 17.39 0.02 8.24
N GLY A 27 16.31 0.75 8.49
CA GLY A 27 16.30 2.21 8.59
C GLY A 27 16.46 2.97 7.26
N ALA A 28 16.28 2.29 6.13
CA ALA A 28 16.32 2.91 4.81
C ALA A 28 15.00 3.58 4.41
N ASP A 29 13.92 3.23 5.10
CA ASP A 29 12.59 3.80 4.90
C ASP A 29 11.89 4.04 6.25
N THR A 30 10.80 4.81 6.22
CA THR A 30 9.89 4.99 7.37
C THR A 30 8.64 4.15 7.17
N PRO A 31 7.97 3.70 8.26
CA PRO A 31 6.69 3.00 8.14
C PRO A 31 5.67 3.76 7.29
N ALA A 32 5.57 5.07 7.45
CA ALA A 32 4.62 5.93 6.75
C ALA A 32 4.85 5.95 5.22
N LEU A 33 6.11 6.08 4.78
CA LEU A 33 6.44 6.05 3.34
C LEU A 33 6.32 4.63 2.79
N ALA A 34 6.82 3.62 3.51
CA ALA A 34 6.71 2.23 3.11
C ALA A 34 5.24 1.82 2.88
N ALA A 35 4.35 2.15 3.82
CA ALA A 35 2.92 1.85 3.69
C ALA A 35 2.25 2.64 2.56
N LEU A 36 2.62 3.90 2.34
CA LEU A 36 2.16 4.68 1.19
C LEU A 36 2.58 4.01 -0.14
N MET A 37 3.83 3.53 -0.22
CA MET A 37 4.34 2.85 -1.41
C MET A 37 3.58 1.55 -1.68
N VAL A 38 3.26 0.78 -0.62
CA VAL A 38 2.42 -0.43 -0.73
C VAL A 38 1.01 -0.08 -1.18
N GLU A 39 0.38 0.94 -0.58
CA GLU A 39 -0.95 1.42 -0.98
C GLU A 39 -0.99 1.80 -2.46
N LYS A 40 -0.04 2.63 -2.94
CA LYS A 40 -0.04 3.10 -4.34
C LYS A 40 0.26 2.01 -5.35
N PHE A 41 1.15 1.09 -5.00
CA PHE A 41 1.41 -0.09 -5.83
C PHE A 41 0.15 -0.97 -5.93
N GLY A 42 -0.49 -1.26 -4.79
CA GLY A 42 -1.73 -2.02 -4.71
C GLY A 42 -2.90 -1.40 -5.47
N GLU A 43 -3.17 -0.12 -5.27
CA GLU A 43 -4.23 0.61 -5.98
C GLU A 43 -4.01 0.64 -7.50
N GLY A 44 -2.74 0.70 -7.94
CA GLY A 44 -2.39 0.55 -9.35
C GLY A 44 -2.80 -0.81 -9.93
N ILE A 45 -2.49 -1.89 -9.21
CA ILE A 45 -2.87 -3.25 -9.58
C ILE A 45 -4.40 -3.41 -9.56
N ALA A 46 -5.07 -2.96 -8.49
CA ALA A 46 -6.52 -3.05 -8.35
C ALA A 46 -7.27 -2.26 -9.44
N ARG A 47 -6.72 -1.13 -9.86
CA ARG A 47 -7.25 -0.37 -11.00
C ARG A 47 -7.07 -1.13 -12.31
N ALA A 48 -5.91 -1.74 -12.53
CA ALA A 48 -5.64 -2.52 -13.74
C ALA A 48 -6.55 -3.75 -13.84
N THR A 49 -6.72 -4.51 -12.76
CA THR A 49 -7.62 -5.68 -12.73
C THR A 49 -9.06 -5.31 -13.02
N ARG A 50 -9.54 -4.17 -12.47
CA ARG A 50 -10.86 -3.63 -12.80
C ARG A 50 -11.02 -3.30 -14.28
N VAL A 51 -10.04 -2.64 -14.89
CA VAL A 51 -10.08 -2.30 -16.33
C VAL A 51 -10.08 -3.55 -17.19
N LEU A 52 -9.40 -4.61 -16.76
CA LEU A 52 -9.33 -5.89 -17.45
C LEU A 52 -10.53 -6.82 -17.17
N GLY A 53 -11.49 -6.39 -16.34
CA GLY A 53 -12.68 -7.19 -16.01
C GLY A 53 -12.38 -8.45 -15.20
N VAL A 54 -11.33 -8.42 -14.37
CA VAL A 54 -10.94 -9.56 -13.53
C VAL A 54 -11.83 -9.59 -12.28
N GLU A 55 -12.50 -10.72 -12.06
CA GLU A 55 -13.25 -10.98 -10.83
C GLU A 55 -12.30 -11.16 -9.63
N GLY A 56 -12.73 -10.81 -8.43
CA GLY A 56 -11.93 -10.94 -7.21
C GLY A 56 -11.15 -9.69 -6.79
N SER A 57 -11.54 -8.51 -7.29
CA SER A 57 -10.91 -7.23 -6.90
C SER A 57 -11.09 -6.89 -5.42
N ASP A 58 -12.09 -7.47 -4.76
CA ASP A 58 -12.40 -7.19 -3.35
C ASP A 58 -11.44 -7.93 -2.42
N GLU A 59 -11.05 -9.16 -2.76
CA GLU A 59 -9.97 -9.91 -2.12
C GLU A 59 -8.66 -9.12 -2.20
N LEU A 60 -8.33 -8.62 -3.40
CA LEU A 60 -7.14 -7.80 -3.60
C LEU A 60 -7.16 -6.52 -2.75
N ARG A 61 -8.28 -5.79 -2.69
CA ARG A 61 -8.41 -4.60 -1.84
C ARG A 61 -8.27 -4.92 -0.35
N ARG A 62 -8.88 -6.01 0.12
CA ARG A 62 -8.75 -6.46 1.52
C ARG A 62 -7.29 -6.77 1.86
N GLU A 63 -6.55 -7.37 0.95
CA GLU A 63 -5.15 -7.67 1.16
C GLU A 63 -4.28 -6.41 1.16
N ILE A 64 -4.55 -5.45 0.28
CA ILE A 64 -3.88 -4.14 0.30
C ILE A 64 -4.11 -3.46 1.65
N ASP A 65 -5.36 -3.39 2.14
CA ASP A 65 -5.69 -2.78 3.43
C ASP A 65 -4.98 -3.49 4.60
N ARG A 66 -4.87 -4.83 4.54
CA ARG A 66 -4.15 -5.63 5.54
C ARG A 66 -2.66 -5.29 5.56
N LEU A 67 -2.01 -5.35 4.40
CA LEU A 67 -0.56 -5.10 4.26
C LEU A 67 -0.20 -3.66 4.65
N VAL A 68 -1.01 -2.67 4.25
CA VAL A 68 -0.78 -1.27 4.61
C VAL A 68 -0.78 -1.06 6.12
N ARG A 69 -1.70 -1.70 6.85
CA ARG A 69 -1.76 -1.64 8.33
C ARG A 69 -0.67 -2.44 9.02
N GLU A 70 -0.19 -3.51 8.38
CA GLU A 70 0.96 -4.28 8.86
C GLU A 70 2.25 -3.47 8.77
N VAL A 71 2.46 -2.77 7.64
CA VAL A 71 3.63 -1.91 7.42
C VAL A 71 3.59 -0.67 8.30
N ASP A 72 2.41 -0.06 8.46
CA ASP A 72 2.22 1.14 9.26
C ASP A 72 1.05 0.99 10.25
N PRO A 73 1.33 0.62 11.51
CA PRO A 73 0.31 0.52 12.55
C PRO A 73 -0.42 1.86 12.85
N HIS A 74 0.18 2.99 12.46
CA HIS A 74 -0.39 4.33 12.62
C HIS A 74 -0.98 4.89 11.32
N TYR A 75 -1.26 4.02 10.35
CA TYR A 75 -1.73 4.40 9.01
C TYR A 75 -2.85 5.43 8.97
N PRO A 76 -3.93 5.33 9.79
CA PRO A 76 -5.00 6.34 9.76
C PRO A 76 -4.49 7.76 10.04
N THR A 77 -3.56 7.89 10.99
CA THR A 77 -2.96 9.18 11.36
C THR A 77 -2.04 9.68 10.24
N HIS A 78 -1.19 8.83 9.68
CA HIS A 78 -0.30 9.23 8.58
C HIS A 78 -1.07 9.54 7.29
N LEU A 79 -2.20 8.88 7.04
CA LEU A 79 -3.12 9.23 5.96
C LEU A 79 -3.71 10.63 6.17
N GLN A 80 -4.14 10.95 7.40
CA GLN A 80 -4.63 12.27 7.74
C GLN A 80 -3.58 13.36 7.49
N TYR A 81 -2.32 13.12 7.90
CA TYR A 81 -1.23 14.07 7.64
C TYR A 81 -1.00 14.33 6.15
N ARG A 82 -1.12 13.30 5.30
CA ARG A 82 -1.01 13.47 3.84
C ARG A 82 -2.18 14.25 3.26
N PHE A 83 -3.38 14.09 3.82
CA PHE A 83 -4.55 14.86 3.40
C PHE A 83 -4.44 16.33 3.79
N GLU A 84 -3.90 16.61 4.98
CA GLU A 84 -3.66 17.96 5.50
C GLU A 84 -2.42 18.65 4.89
N ALA A 85 -1.53 17.88 4.28
CA ALA A 85 -0.34 18.41 3.63
C ALA A 85 -0.71 19.36 2.48
N ARG A 86 0.17 20.34 2.22
CA ARG A 86 0.03 21.22 1.04
C ARG A 86 0.01 20.36 -0.23
N PRO A 87 -0.65 20.82 -1.31
CA PRO A 87 -0.61 20.12 -2.60
C PRO A 87 0.83 19.77 -3.01
N ALA A 88 1.05 18.51 -3.42
CA ALA A 88 2.37 17.93 -3.70
C ALA A 88 3.36 17.85 -2.50
N GLY A 89 2.90 18.12 -1.28
CA GLY A 89 3.65 17.92 -0.05
C GLY A 89 3.61 16.46 0.37
N LEU A 90 4.79 15.87 0.59
CA LEU A 90 4.93 14.54 1.14
C LEU A 90 5.13 14.64 2.66
N ALA A 91 4.03 14.67 3.42
CA ALA A 91 4.08 14.59 4.88
C ALA A 91 4.39 13.16 5.33
N ILE A 92 5.66 12.79 5.26
CA ILE A 92 6.15 11.43 5.51
C ILE A 92 6.63 11.25 6.96
N ASN A 93 7.00 12.33 7.67
CA ASN A 93 7.71 12.25 8.96
C ASN A 93 7.05 13.03 10.12
N GLY A 94 5.75 13.32 10.04
CA GLY A 94 5.01 14.00 11.11
C GLY A 94 4.83 15.51 10.90
N ALA A 95 3.65 15.97 11.35
CA ALA A 95 3.03 17.30 11.28
C ALA A 95 3.11 18.03 9.93
N ALA A 96 1.94 18.27 9.33
CA ALA A 96 1.81 19.20 8.21
C ALA A 96 2.24 20.61 8.67
N HIS A 97 3.22 21.19 7.97
CA HIS A 97 3.60 22.60 8.07
C HIS A 97 3.50 23.26 6.69
#